data_AF-A0A023FSM8-F1
#
_entry.id   AF-A0A023FSM8-F1
#
_cell.length_a   1.000
_cell.length_b   1.000
_cell.length_c   1.000
_cell.angle_alpha   90.00
_cell.angle_beta   90.00
_cell.angle_gamma   90.00
#
_symmetry.space_group_name_H-M   'P 1'
#
loop_
_entity.id
_entity.type
_entity.pdbx_description
1 polymer ?
#
loop_
_entity_poly.entity_id
_entity_poly.type
_entity_poly.pdbx_seq_one_letter_code
_entity_poly.pdbx_strand_id
1 'polypeptide(L)'
;SRYEAESLSQHGFGLMWAGARATFGANKGKICFETKITKYLDVSHLPSDEPTPNVARVGFSTEETSMQLGEEPLSYGYGGTGKISVDCKFKDYGEPFAEGDVILGMADLDSDPVRLSFAKNGRHLGTAFEIPRETLKGRALFPHVLSKNCAFQCNFGQLAEPWFKPPDSSYTFIGCVPLDERIRGTVGPKKKSECEMIMMCGLPGCGKTTWANEYTAKFPERKYNILGTNNIIDKMKVMGLPRKRNYSGRWDVLIEKSTKCLNKLLELSSKTPRNYILDQTNVYPSAQRRKMRPFEGFKRRAVVIVPTDEEFIRRCQKREKEEGKDVPDIAVLEMKANFVMPEQGNLFDEVIFTELPREEAEPLVKK
;
A
#
# COMPACT_ATOMS: atom_id res chain seq x y z
N SER A 1 11.96 -3.34 -17.48
CA SER A 1 10.99 -3.60 -18.58
C SER A 1 9.56 -3.55 -18.03
N ARG A 2 8.49 -3.84 -18.82
CA ARG A 2 7.09 -3.89 -18.30
C ARG A 2 6.81 -5.05 -17.31
N TYR A 3 7.74 -6.00 -17.20
CA TYR A 3 7.58 -7.24 -16.44
C TYR A 3 8.64 -7.40 -15.34
N GLU A 4 9.39 -6.34 -15.04
CA GLU A 4 10.37 -6.28 -13.96
C GLU A 4 10.01 -5.16 -13.02
N ALA A 5 10.27 -5.36 -11.73
CA ALA A 5 10.16 -4.31 -10.74
C ALA A 5 11.17 -4.53 -9.62
N GLU A 6 11.54 -3.44 -8.96
CA GLU A 6 12.29 -3.46 -7.73
C GLU A 6 11.63 -2.52 -6.72
N SER A 7 11.68 -2.88 -5.45
CA SER A 7 11.25 -1.99 -4.38
C SER A 7 12.28 -0.87 -4.19
N LEU A 8 11.84 0.32 -3.79
CA LEU A 8 12.76 1.29 -3.23
C LEU A 8 13.36 0.69 -1.94
N SER A 9 14.67 0.77 -1.76
CA SER A 9 15.37 0.24 -0.56
C SER A 9 16.09 1.31 0.26
N GLN A 10 16.30 2.51 -0.32
CA GLN A 10 17.06 3.57 0.33
C GLN A 10 16.35 4.14 1.57
N HIS A 11 17.12 4.59 2.56
CA HIS A 11 16.62 5.22 3.78
C HIS A 11 15.57 4.33 4.51
N GLY A 12 14.40 4.89 4.82
CA GLY A 12 13.30 4.15 5.45
C GLY A 12 12.59 3.18 4.51
N PHE A 13 12.78 3.27 3.18
CA PHE A 13 12.16 2.32 2.26
C PHE A 13 12.66 0.89 2.50
N GLY A 14 13.90 0.73 2.95
CA GLY A 14 14.45 -0.57 3.33
C GLY A 14 13.71 -1.29 4.45
N LEU A 15 12.90 -0.57 5.23
CA LEU A 15 12.09 -1.14 6.31
C LEU A 15 10.67 -1.50 5.86
N MET A 16 10.27 -1.18 4.63
CA MET A 16 8.91 -1.31 4.12
C MET A 16 8.76 -2.43 3.09
N TRP A 17 7.54 -2.94 2.99
CA TRP A 17 7.12 -3.82 1.92
C TRP A 17 6.41 -3.04 0.80
N ALA A 18 6.71 -3.38 -0.45
CA ALA A 18 6.08 -2.82 -1.64
C ALA A 18 5.44 -3.93 -2.48
N GLY A 19 4.15 -3.78 -2.78
CA GLY A 19 3.38 -4.76 -3.56
C GLY A 19 3.09 -4.30 -4.98
N ALA A 20 3.01 -5.26 -5.89
CA ALA A 20 2.57 -5.10 -7.26
C ALA A 20 1.59 -6.22 -7.63
N ARG A 21 0.45 -5.84 -8.19
CA ARG A 21 -0.57 -6.75 -8.71
C ARG A 21 -0.64 -6.64 -10.24
N ALA A 22 -0.83 -7.77 -10.91
CA ALA A 22 -1.07 -7.80 -12.35
C ALA A 22 -2.36 -7.04 -12.71
N THR A 23 -2.43 -6.51 -13.93
CA THR A 23 -3.61 -5.77 -14.41
C THR A 23 -4.79 -6.66 -14.80
N PHE A 24 -4.56 -7.96 -14.92
CA PHE A 24 -5.57 -8.95 -15.28
C PHE A 24 -5.52 -10.13 -14.31
N GLY A 25 -6.69 -10.66 -14.01
CA GLY A 25 -6.90 -11.88 -13.25
C GLY A 25 -7.88 -12.81 -13.98
N ALA A 26 -8.16 -13.96 -13.38
CA ALA A 26 -9.19 -14.87 -13.87
C ALA A 26 -10.06 -15.37 -12.72
N ASN A 27 -11.29 -15.76 -13.03
CA ASN A 27 -12.25 -16.35 -12.09
C ASN A 27 -12.69 -17.78 -12.49
N LYS A 28 -12.11 -18.32 -13.57
CA LYS A 28 -12.33 -19.68 -14.10
C LYS A 28 -11.05 -20.16 -14.78
N GLY A 29 -10.97 -21.46 -15.05
CA GLY A 29 -9.80 -22.06 -15.69
C GLY A 29 -8.64 -22.33 -14.72
N LYS A 30 -7.63 -23.03 -15.22
CA LYS A 30 -6.36 -23.24 -14.52
C LYS A 30 -5.32 -22.25 -15.01
N ILE A 31 -4.98 -21.27 -14.18
CA ILE A 31 -4.05 -20.20 -14.55
C ILE A 31 -2.72 -20.31 -13.79
N CYS A 32 -1.65 -19.82 -14.41
CA CYS A 32 -0.35 -19.71 -13.74
C CYS A 32 0.44 -18.46 -14.15
N PHE A 33 1.49 -18.16 -13.37
CA PHE A 33 2.51 -17.17 -13.68
C PHE A 33 3.81 -17.52 -12.93
N GLU A 34 4.96 -17.12 -13.47
CA GLU A 34 6.24 -17.26 -12.77
C GLU A 34 6.73 -15.92 -12.24
N THR A 35 7.46 -15.96 -11.13
CA THR A 35 8.22 -14.84 -10.59
C THR A 35 9.64 -15.30 -10.29
N LYS A 36 10.62 -14.68 -10.94
CA LYS A 36 12.04 -14.87 -10.65
C LYS A 36 12.52 -13.77 -9.71
N ILE A 37 13.12 -14.12 -8.59
CA ILE A 37 13.82 -13.16 -7.72
C ILE A 37 15.17 -12.89 -8.36
N THR A 38 15.35 -11.71 -8.95
CA THR A 38 16.53 -11.44 -9.78
C THR A 38 17.70 -10.89 -8.98
N LYS A 39 17.42 -10.15 -7.90
CA LYS A 39 18.44 -9.49 -7.09
C LYS A 39 17.93 -9.09 -5.72
N TYR A 40 18.74 -9.26 -4.69
CA TYR A 40 18.63 -8.61 -3.40
C TYR A 40 19.29 -7.24 -3.46
N LEU A 41 18.52 -6.22 -3.09
CA LEU A 41 19.00 -4.85 -3.07
C LEU A 41 19.88 -4.63 -1.85
N ASP A 42 20.92 -3.81 -2.03
CA ASP A 42 21.78 -3.41 -0.92
C ASP A 42 20.97 -2.60 0.11
N VAL A 43 21.08 -3.07 1.34
CA VAL A 43 20.42 -2.53 2.53
C VAL A 43 21.36 -2.52 3.73
N SER A 44 22.67 -2.43 3.47
CA SER A 44 23.73 -2.30 4.48
C SER A 44 23.54 -1.09 5.42
N HIS A 45 22.73 -0.10 5.04
CA HIS A 45 22.35 1.03 5.89
C HIS A 45 21.27 0.71 6.95
N LEU A 46 20.69 -0.48 6.92
CA LEU A 46 19.73 -0.94 7.92
C LEU A 46 20.45 -1.44 9.18
N PRO A 47 19.77 -1.43 10.35
CA PRO A 47 20.31 -2.05 11.56
C PRO A 47 20.68 -3.52 11.33
N SER A 48 21.79 -3.97 11.93
CA SER A 48 22.30 -5.34 11.79
C SER A 48 21.36 -6.40 12.38
N ASP A 49 20.45 -6.01 13.26
CA ASP A 49 19.44 -6.86 13.89
C ASP A 49 18.12 -6.95 13.09
N GLU A 50 18.08 -6.41 11.86
CA GLU A 50 16.93 -6.56 10.97
C GLU A 50 16.80 -8.03 10.51
N PRO A 51 15.74 -8.77 10.92
CA PRO A 51 15.74 -10.24 10.83
C PRO A 51 15.55 -10.78 9.42
N THR A 52 14.86 -10.02 8.55
CA THR A 52 14.58 -10.40 7.15
C THR A 52 14.67 -9.16 6.27
N PRO A 53 15.90 -8.70 5.97
CA PRO A 53 16.11 -7.46 5.24
C PRO A 53 15.72 -7.61 3.77
N ASN A 54 15.92 -8.78 3.15
CA ASN A 54 15.52 -9.08 1.78
C ASN A 54 14.58 -10.27 1.78
N VAL A 55 13.36 -10.09 1.29
CA VAL A 55 12.37 -11.17 1.23
C VAL A 55 11.25 -10.79 0.24
N ALA A 56 10.76 -11.79 -0.48
CA ALA A 56 9.62 -11.65 -1.38
C ALA A 56 8.48 -12.61 -1.00
N ARG A 57 7.27 -12.29 -1.46
CA ARG A 57 6.09 -13.12 -1.36
C ARG A 57 5.36 -13.10 -2.70
N VAL A 58 4.98 -14.26 -3.18
CA VAL A 58 4.36 -14.48 -4.50
C VAL A 58 3.01 -15.16 -4.28
N GLY A 59 1.98 -14.77 -5.02
CA GLY A 59 0.68 -15.40 -4.90
C GLY A 59 -0.41 -14.70 -5.67
N PHE A 60 -1.63 -14.78 -5.12
CA PHE A 60 -2.83 -14.28 -5.75
C PHE A 60 -3.67 -13.46 -4.77
N SER A 61 -4.28 -12.37 -5.23
CA SER A 61 -5.28 -11.65 -4.43
C SER A 61 -6.45 -11.20 -5.29
N THR A 62 -7.58 -10.88 -4.67
CA THR A 62 -8.65 -10.16 -5.38
C THR A 62 -8.28 -8.67 -5.56
N GLU A 63 -9.06 -7.95 -6.35
CA GLU A 63 -8.78 -6.57 -6.73
C GLU A 63 -9.01 -5.57 -5.58
N GLU A 64 -9.91 -5.91 -4.65
CA GLU A 64 -10.31 -5.05 -3.53
C GLU A 64 -9.26 -5.02 -2.42
N THR A 65 -8.43 -6.05 -2.31
CA THR A 65 -7.43 -6.10 -1.24
C THR A 65 -6.40 -4.98 -1.41
N SER A 66 -5.71 -4.61 -0.34
CA SER A 66 -4.54 -3.74 -0.47
C SER A 66 -3.38 -4.45 -1.20
N MET A 67 -2.32 -3.68 -1.45
CA MET A 67 -1.06 -4.18 -2.01
C MET A 67 -0.19 -4.92 -0.97
N GLN A 68 -0.68 -5.22 0.23
CA GLN A 68 0.03 -6.02 1.23
C GLN A 68 -0.41 -7.48 1.12
N LEU A 69 0.17 -8.21 0.16
CA LEU A 69 -0.16 -9.62 -0.11
C LEU A 69 -0.07 -10.47 1.17
N GLY A 70 -1.12 -11.22 1.51
CA GLY A 70 -1.16 -12.08 2.70
C GLY A 70 -1.64 -11.41 3.99
N GLU A 71 -1.81 -10.08 4.01
CA GLU A 71 -2.23 -9.34 5.22
C GLU A 71 -3.75 -9.13 5.35
N GLU A 72 -4.52 -9.54 4.35
CA GLU A 72 -5.97 -9.40 4.30
C GLU A 72 -6.66 -10.71 3.89
N PRO A 73 -7.95 -10.88 4.19
CA PRO A 73 -8.76 -11.92 3.57
C PRO A 73 -8.66 -11.86 2.04
N LEU A 74 -8.73 -13.00 1.37
CA LEU A 74 -8.68 -13.12 -0.10
C LEU A 74 -7.36 -12.64 -0.73
N SER A 75 -6.31 -12.54 0.08
CA SER A 75 -4.95 -12.20 -0.32
C SER A 75 -4.04 -13.34 0.11
N TYR A 76 -3.68 -14.22 -0.84
CA TYR A 76 -3.03 -15.49 -0.59
C TYR A 76 -1.60 -15.46 -1.10
N GLY A 77 -0.61 -15.52 -0.21
CA GLY A 77 0.80 -15.39 -0.60
C GLY A 77 1.71 -16.44 0.01
N TYR A 78 2.67 -16.93 -0.77
CA TYR A 78 3.78 -17.78 -0.36
C TYR A 78 5.06 -16.95 -0.28
N GLY A 79 5.65 -16.88 0.92
CA GLY A 79 6.81 -16.04 1.24
C GLY A 79 8.14 -16.80 1.21
N GLY A 80 9.22 -16.07 0.97
CA GLY A 80 10.60 -16.59 0.91
C GLY A 80 11.08 -17.27 2.19
N THR A 81 10.35 -17.15 3.30
CA THR A 81 10.60 -17.85 4.57
C THR A 81 9.97 -19.25 4.64
N GLY A 82 9.42 -19.77 3.54
CA GLY A 82 8.79 -21.10 3.49
C GLY A 82 7.33 -21.13 3.99
N LYS A 83 6.75 -19.96 4.26
CA LYS A 83 5.42 -19.82 4.84
C LYS A 83 4.40 -19.30 3.84
N ILE A 84 3.20 -19.85 3.89
CA ILE A 84 2.02 -19.25 3.26
C ILE A 84 1.32 -18.31 4.22
N SER A 85 0.62 -17.32 3.68
CA SER A 85 -0.05 -16.28 4.44
C SER A 85 -1.36 -15.81 3.81
N VAL A 86 -2.35 -15.60 4.66
CA VAL A 86 -3.65 -14.99 4.34
C VAL A 86 -4.20 -14.37 5.63
N ASP A 87 -4.82 -13.20 5.57
CA ASP A 87 -5.45 -12.56 6.73
C ASP A 87 -4.50 -12.41 7.94
N CYS A 88 -3.24 -12.03 7.68
CA CYS A 88 -2.17 -11.95 8.68
C CYS A 88 -1.85 -13.27 9.42
N LYS A 89 -2.37 -14.41 8.96
CA LYS A 89 -2.06 -15.74 9.50
C LYS A 89 -0.99 -16.39 8.66
N PHE A 90 0.03 -16.92 9.31
CA PHE A 90 1.19 -17.54 8.67
C PHE A 90 1.25 -19.02 9.02
N LYS A 91 1.49 -19.88 8.03
CA LYS A 91 1.61 -21.33 8.20
C LYS A 91 2.80 -21.87 7.39
N ASP A 92 3.56 -22.80 7.95
CA ASP A 92 4.58 -23.51 7.19
C ASP A 92 3.93 -24.35 6.07
N TYR A 93 4.55 -24.35 4.89
CA TYR A 93 3.98 -24.99 3.69
C TYR A 93 5.06 -25.64 2.84
N GLY A 94 6.00 -24.84 2.37
CA GLY A 94 7.05 -25.27 1.45
C GLY A 94 8.42 -25.00 2.06
N GLU A 95 9.39 -24.88 1.18
CA GLU A 95 10.75 -24.51 1.54
C GLU A 95 11.00 -23.00 1.42
N PRO A 96 12.06 -22.45 2.03
CA PRO A 96 12.50 -21.08 1.76
C PRO A 96 12.92 -20.88 0.30
N PHE A 97 12.81 -19.66 -0.22
CA PHE A 97 13.34 -19.27 -1.53
C PHE A 97 14.06 -17.91 -1.46
N ALA A 98 15.01 -17.71 -2.36
CA ALA A 98 15.92 -16.58 -2.34
C ALA A 98 16.25 -16.00 -3.73
N GLU A 99 17.21 -15.08 -3.79
CA GLU A 99 17.78 -14.59 -5.05
C GLU A 99 18.17 -15.74 -5.97
N GLY A 100 17.77 -15.65 -7.24
CA GLY A 100 17.99 -16.66 -8.27
C GLY A 100 16.82 -17.64 -8.45
N ASP A 101 16.02 -17.87 -7.41
CA ASP A 101 14.90 -18.81 -7.45
C ASP A 101 13.74 -18.30 -8.32
N VAL A 102 13.05 -19.23 -8.96
CA VAL A 102 11.81 -19.01 -9.72
C VAL A 102 10.65 -19.70 -9.02
N ILE A 103 9.61 -18.93 -8.74
CA ILE A 103 8.36 -19.40 -8.15
C ILE A 103 7.27 -19.37 -9.19
N LEU A 104 6.69 -20.54 -9.49
CA LEU A 104 5.48 -20.68 -10.29
C LEU A 104 4.28 -20.67 -9.34
N GLY A 105 3.41 -19.67 -9.47
CA GLY A 105 2.11 -19.62 -8.80
C GLY A 105 1.03 -20.23 -9.70
N MET A 106 0.23 -21.15 -9.15
CA MET A 106 -0.83 -21.87 -9.87
C MET A 106 -2.16 -21.72 -9.14
N ALA A 107 -3.22 -21.45 -9.89
CA ALA A 107 -4.60 -21.40 -9.40
C ALA A 107 -5.50 -22.30 -10.24
N ASP A 108 -6.04 -23.35 -9.64
CA ASP A 108 -7.11 -24.18 -10.20
C ASP A 108 -8.45 -23.59 -9.79
N LEU A 109 -9.03 -22.77 -10.67
CA LEU A 109 -10.31 -22.09 -10.44
C LEU A 109 -11.51 -22.96 -10.87
N ASP A 110 -11.26 -24.10 -11.53
CA ASP A 110 -12.29 -25.04 -11.97
C ASP A 110 -12.61 -26.08 -10.89
N SER A 111 -11.68 -26.36 -9.98
CA SER A 111 -11.94 -27.22 -8.82
C SER A 111 -12.83 -26.55 -7.75
N ASP A 112 -13.57 -27.36 -6.98
CA ASP A 112 -14.20 -26.92 -5.73
C ASP A 112 -13.80 -27.87 -4.60
N PRO A 113 -13.05 -27.41 -3.57
CA PRO A 113 -12.57 -26.04 -3.38
C PRO A 113 -11.60 -25.57 -4.48
N VAL A 114 -11.55 -24.26 -4.73
CA VAL A 114 -10.51 -23.63 -5.55
C VAL A 114 -9.16 -23.89 -4.91
N ARG A 115 -8.18 -24.37 -5.68
CA ARG A 115 -6.86 -24.74 -5.16
C ARG A 115 -5.79 -23.79 -5.63
N LEU A 116 -5.01 -23.26 -4.69
CA LEU A 116 -3.79 -22.53 -4.99
C LEU A 116 -2.58 -23.40 -4.59
N SER A 117 -1.59 -23.46 -5.46
CA SER A 117 -0.35 -24.18 -5.21
C SER A 117 0.85 -23.45 -5.80
N PHE A 118 2.04 -23.84 -5.36
CA PHE A 118 3.29 -23.25 -5.82
C PHE A 118 4.29 -24.32 -6.23
N ALA A 119 5.16 -23.98 -7.17
CA ALA A 119 6.36 -24.75 -7.47
C ALA A 119 7.60 -23.86 -7.38
N LYS A 120 8.69 -24.39 -6.85
CA LYS A 120 10.00 -23.71 -6.81
C LYS A 120 10.95 -24.43 -7.75
N ASN A 121 11.53 -23.70 -8.70
CA ASN A 121 12.49 -24.22 -9.67
C ASN A 121 12.01 -25.54 -10.33
N GLY A 122 10.73 -25.59 -10.72
CA GLY A 122 10.10 -26.74 -11.35
C GLY A 122 9.59 -27.83 -10.41
N ARG A 123 9.88 -27.77 -9.09
CA ARG A 123 9.38 -28.74 -8.10
C ARG A 123 8.08 -28.26 -7.46
N HIS A 124 6.99 -29.01 -7.66
CA HIS A 124 5.70 -28.75 -7.02
C HIS A 124 5.78 -28.94 -5.50
N LEU A 125 5.18 -28.02 -4.73
CA LEU A 125 5.26 -27.98 -3.26
C LEU A 125 3.95 -28.44 -2.58
N GLY A 126 3.04 -29.06 -3.31
CA GLY A 126 1.72 -29.47 -2.81
C GLY A 126 0.69 -28.33 -2.79
N THR A 127 -0.50 -28.59 -2.26
CA THR A 127 -1.58 -27.57 -2.17
C THR A 127 -1.31 -26.59 -1.03
N ALA A 128 -1.29 -25.29 -1.33
CA ALA A 128 -1.10 -24.23 -0.34
C ALA A 128 -2.43 -23.79 0.30
N PHE A 129 -3.44 -23.57 -0.53
CA PHE A 129 -4.74 -23.10 -0.08
C PHE A 129 -5.86 -23.90 -0.76
N GLU A 130 -6.87 -24.23 0.03
CA GLU A 130 -8.17 -24.72 -0.44
C GLU A 130 -9.22 -23.68 -0.05
N ILE A 131 -9.87 -23.09 -1.06
CA ILE A 131 -10.77 -21.96 -0.89
C ILE A 131 -12.15 -22.41 -1.38
N PRO A 132 -13.16 -22.52 -0.50
CA PRO A 132 -14.53 -22.80 -0.94
C PRO A 132 -14.96 -21.74 -1.97
N ARG A 133 -15.53 -22.16 -3.10
CA ARG A 133 -15.88 -21.24 -4.21
C ARG A 133 -16.72 -20.04 -3.77
N GLU A 134 -17.65 -20.27 -2.85
CA GLU A 134 -18.50 -19.23 -2.25
C GLU A 134 -17.72 -18.11 -1.53
N THR A 135 -16.51 -18.41 -1.05
CA THR A 135 -15.63 -17.40 -0.42
C THR A 135 -15.20 -16.32 -1.43
N LEU A 136 -14.95 -16.72 -2.69
CA LEU A 136 -14.55 -15.79 -3.74
C LEU A 136 -15.73 -14.99 -4.30
N LYS A 137 -16.97 -15.49 -4.20
CA LYS A 137 -18.18 -14.81 -4.72
C LYS A 137 -18.02 -14.38 -6.18
N GLY A 138 -17.42 -15.23 -7.01
CA GLY A 138 -17.15 -14.96 -8.43
C GLY A 138 -16.03 -13.94 -8.72
N ARG A 139 -15.39 -13.36 -7.70
CA ARG A 139 -14.25 -12.44 -7.87
C ARG A 139 -13.05 -13.15 -8.48
N ALA A 140 -12.35 -12.44 -9.36
CA ALA A 140 -11.14 -12.93 -9.98
C ALA A 140 -9.94 -12.89 -9.03
N LEU A 141 -9.03 -13.83 -9.22
CA LEU A 141 -7.71 -13.86 -8.60
C LEU A 141 -6.67 -13.29 -9.56
N PHE A 142 -5.88 -12.34 -9.05
CA PHE A 142 -4.84 -11.63 -9.79
C PHE A 142 -3.47 -12.05 -9.27
N PRO A 143 -2.50 -12.37 -10.14
CA PRO A 143 -1.11 -12.50 -9.75
C PRO A 143 -0.63 -11.29 -8.94
N HIS A 144 0.05 -11.55 -7.84
CA HIS A 144 0.48 -10.53 -6.89
C HIS A 144 1.87 -10.89 -6.36
N VAL A 145 2.77 -9.92 -6.35
CA VAL A 145 4.10 -10.01 -5.76
C VAL A 145 4.25 -8.91 -4.71
N LEU A 146 4.72 -9.27 -3.52
CA LEU A 146 5.08 -8.35 -2.45
C LEU A 146 6.59 -8.49 -2.19
N SER A 147 7.32 -7.40 -2.30
CA SER A 147 8.77 -7.36 -2.20
C SER A 147 9.22 -6.45 -1.06
N LYS A 148 10.19 -6.91 -0.28
CA LYS A 148 11.00 -6.09 0.61
C LYS A 148 12.44 -6.24 0.17
N ASN A 149 12.96 -5.17 -0.43
CA ASN A 149 14.33 -5.06 -0.91
C ASN A 149 14.76 -6.13 -1.92
N CYS A 150 13.82 -6.60 -2.75
CA CYS A 150 14.12 -7.52 -3.85
C CYS A 150 13.69 -6.91 -5.19
N ALA A 151 14.53 -7.09 -6.20
CA ALA A 151 14.12 -7.00 -7.60
C ALA A 151 13.57 -8.36 -8.05
N PHE A 152 12.58 -8.31 -8.93
CA PHE A 152 11.97 -9.50 -9.50
C PHE A 152 11.53 -9.27 -10.95
N GLN A 153 11.36 -10.38 -11.66
CA GLN A 153 10.83 -10.43 -13.01
C GLN A 153 9.68 -11.43 -13.06
N CYS A 154 8.58 -11.07 -13.72
CA CYS A 154 7.43 -11.94 -13.88
C CYS A 154 7.35 -12.50 -15.30
N ASN A 155 6.99 -13.78 -15.43
CA ASN A 155 6.56 -14.37 -16.69
C ASN A 155 5.07 -14.68 -16.61
N PHE A 156 4.29 -13.97 -17.42
CA PHE A 156 2.87 -14.20 -17.62
C PHE A 156 2.60 -14.95 -18.93
N GLY A 157 3.63 -15.56 -19.55
CA GLY A 157 3.54 -16.21 -20.86
C GLY A 157 4.08 -15.35 -22.01
N GLN A 158 4.70 -14.20 -21.72
CA GLN A 158 5.33 -13.36 -22.75
C GLN A 158 6.73 -13.84 -23.17
N LEU A 159 7.35 -14.75 -22.41
CA LEU A 159 8.63 -15.36 -22.78
C LEU A 159 8.42 -16.45 -23.83
N ALA A 160 9.41 -16.66 -24.70
CA ALA A 160 9.36 -17.73 -25.70
C ALA A 160 9.24 -19.12 -25.05
N GLU A 161 9.98 -19.33 -23.95
CA GLU A 161 9.89 -20.52 -23.12
C GLU A 161 9.76 -20.10 -21.65
N PRO A 162 8.98 -20.82 -20.83
CA PRO A 162 8.95 -20.60 -19.39
C PRO A 162 10.30 -20.98 -18.76
N TRP A 163 10.63 -20.42 -17.60
CA TRP A 163 11.85 -20.84 -16.89
C TRP A 163 11.74 -22.29 -16.45
N PHE A 164 10.54 -22.70 -16.01
CA PHE A 164 10.21 -24.07 -15.70
C PHE A 164 8.85 -24.43 -16.29
N LYS A 165 8.75 -25.62 -16.89
CA LYS A 165 7.47 -26.12 -17.40
C LYS A 165 6.50 -26.31 -16.22
N PRO A 166 5.23 -25.88 -16.36
CA PRO A 166 4.22 -26.19 -15.36
C PRO A 166 4.14 -27.71 -15.11
N PRO A 167 3.94 -28.16 -13.86
CA PRO A 167 3.86 -29.59 -13.54
C PRO A 167 2.74 -30.35 -14.27
N ASP A 168 1.70 -29.63 -14.68
CA ASP A 168 0.53 -30.13 -15.40
C ASP A 168 0.27 -29.22 -16.61
N SER A 169 0.12 -29.83 -17.80
CA SER A 169 -0.12 -29.12 -19.06
C SER A 169 -1.48 -28.44 -19.15
N SER A 170 -2.40 -28.72 -18.23
CA SER A 170 -3.70 -28.04 -18.15
C SER A 170 -3.61 -26.60 -17.63
N TYR A 171 -2.49 -26.18 -17.02
CA TYR A 171 -2.29 -24.80 -16.60
C TYR A 171 -1.87 -23.91 -17.77
N THR A 172 -2.59 -22.79 -17.91
CA THR A 172 -2.28 -21.76 -18.91
C THR A 172 -1.70 -20.53 -18.24
N PHE A 173 -0.59 -20.01 -18.78
CA PHE A 173 -0.06 -18.73 -18.34
C PHE A 173 -1.12 -17.63 -18.52
N ILE A 174 -1.36 -16.82 -17.48
CA ILE A 174 -2.47 -15.84 -17.47
C ILE A 174 -2.43 -14.83 -18.64
N GLY A 175 -1.24 -14.50 -19.14
CA GLY A 175 -1.04 -13.64 -20.30
C GLY A 175 -1.30 -14.31 -21.64
N CYS A 176 -1.54 -15.63 -21.66
CA CYS A 176 -1.95 -16.42 -22.83
C CYS A 176 -3.44 -16.75 -22.86
N VAL A 177 -4.16 -16.64 -21.73
CA VAL A 177 -5.63 -16.80 -21.68
C VAL A 177 -6.31 -15.81 -22.64
N PRO A 178 -7.36 -16.11 -23.41
CA PRO A 178 -8.01 -15.13 -24.29
C PRO A 178 -8.43 -13.84 -23.56
N LEU A 179 -8.31 -12.68 -24.20
CA LEU A 179 -8.48 -11.37 -23.54
C LEU A 179 -9.91 -11.17 -22.99
N ASP A 180 -10.91 -11.67 -23.71
CA ASP A 180 -12.33 -11.68 -23.35
C ASP A 180 -12.65 -12.63 -22.18
N GLU A 181 -11.74 -13.55 -21.86
CA GLU A 181 -11.83 -14.43 -20.69
C GLU A 181 -11.04 -13.92 -19.47
N ARG A 182 -10.26 -12.84 -19.62
CA ARG A 182 -9.54 -12.19 -18.51
C ARG A 182 -10.39 -11.13 -17.85
N ILE A 183 -10.33 -11.05 -16.53
CA ILE A 183 -10.95 -9.98 -15.76
C ILE A 183 -9.95 -8.84 -15.58
N ARG A 184 -10.30 -7.65 -16.09
CA ARG A 184 -9.46 -6.45 -15.98
C ARG A 184 -9.60 -5.84 -14.58
N GLY A 185 -8.46 -5.54 -13.94
CA GLY A 185 -8.42 -4.77 -12.70
C GLY A 185 -8.77 -3.29 -12.91
N THR A 186 -8.91 -2.53 -11.83
CA THR A 186 -9.33 -1.13 -11.91
C THR A 186 -8.37 -0.31 -12.76
N VAL A 187 -8.91 0.46 -13.70
CA VAL A 187 -8.10 1.34 -14.56
C VAL A 187 -8.06 2.73 -13.94
N GLY A 188 -6.86 3.18 -13.60
CA GLY A 188 -6.65 4.53 -13.09
C GLY A 188 -6.82 5.62 -14.16
N PRO A 189 -6.79 6.90 -13.74
CA PRO A 189 -6.83 8.03 -14.66
C PRO A 189 -5.75 7.96 -15.75
N LYS A 190 -6.07 8.43 -16.97
CA LYS A 190 -5.11 8.40 -18.10
C LYS A 190 -4.23 9.65 -18.12
N LYS A 191 -4.72 10.76 -17.60
CA LYS A 191 -4.06 12.08 -17.62
C LYS A 191 -4.09 12.73 -16.24
N LYS A 192 -3.14 13.65 -15.99
CA LYS A 192 -3.09 14.42 -14.74
C LYS A 192 -4.38 15.19 -14.45
N SER A 193 -5.01 15.76 -15.48
CA SER A 193 -6.27 16.52 -15.36
C SER A 193 -7.47 15.72 -14.86
N GLU A 194 -7.39 14.39 -14.92
CA GLU A 194 -8.41 13.46 -14.40
C GLU A 194 -8.09 12.99 -12.97
N CYS A 195 -6.89 13.28 -12.48
CA CYS A 195 -6.42 12.88 -11.17
C CYS A 195 -6.80 13.90 -10.10
N GLU A 196 -7.01 13.42 -8.88
CA GLU A 196 -7.21 14.26 -7.70
C GLU A 196 -6.01 14.18 -6.75
N MET A 197 -5.64 15.34 -6.20
CA MET A 197 -4.71 15.46 -5.08
C MET A 197 -5.44 16.19 -3.95
N ILE A 198 -5.82 15.46 -2.91
CA ILE A 198 -6.53 15.99 -1.75
C ILE A 198 -5.51 16.23 -0.63
N MET A 199 -5.40 17.46 -0.15
CA MET A 199 -4.59 17.82 1.01
C MET A 199 -5.46 17.91 2.26
N MET A 200 -5.13 17.12 3.28
CA MET A 200 -5.75 17.25 4.60
C MET A 200 -5.15 18.44 5.34
N CYS A 201 -5.97 19.27 5.97
CA CYS A 201 -5.56 20.42 6.77
C CYS A 201 -6.25 20.39 8.14
N GLY A 202 -5.47 20.32 9.23
CA GLY A 202 -6.02 20.30 10.59
C GLY A 202 -5.02 19.75 11.61
N LEU A 203 -5.21 20.09 12.88
CA LEU A 203 -4.28 19.76 13.97
C LEU A 203 -4.13 18.24 14.20
N PRO A 204 -3.00 17.76 14.73
CA PRO A 204 -2.88 16.37 15.20
C PRO A 204 -4.07 15.99 16.09
N GLY A 205 -4.62 14.77 15.94
CA GLY A 205 -5.80 14.34 16.71
C GLY A 205 -7.16 14.77 16.17
N CYS A 206 -7.23 15.72 15.22
CA CYS A 206 -8.53 16.24 14.77
C CYS A 206 -9.37 15.30 13.88
N GLY A 207 -8.86 14.13 13.46
CA GLY A 207 -9.64 13.16 12.66
C GLY A 207 -9.27 13.01 11.18
N LYS A 208 -8.15 13.60 10.71
CA LYS A 208 -7.70 13.51 9.30
C LYS A 208 -7.57 12.09 8.75
N THR A 209 -6.88 11.21 9.48
CA THR A 209 -6.68 9.82 9.04
C THR A 209 -8.01 9.07 8.96
N THR A 210 -8.93 9.32 9.91
CA THR A 210 -10.29 8.77 9.90
C THR A 210 -11.03 9.21 8.64
N TRP A 211 -11.07 10.52 8.38
CA TRP A 211 -11.72 11.06 7.18
C TRP A 211 -11.13 10.49 5.89
N ALA A 212 -9.79 10.42 5.79
CA ALA A 212 -9.13 9.89 4.59
C ALA A 212 -9.54 8.44 4.33
N ASN A 213 -9.52 7.60 5.36
CA ASN A 213 -9.93 6.19 5.25
C ASN A 213 -11.40 6.06 4.86
N GLU A 214 -12.31 6.76 5.53
CA GLU A 214 -13.75 6.75 5.21
C GLU A 214 -14.02 7.23 3.78
N TYR A 215 -13.34 8.30 3.34
CA TYR A 215 -13.47 8.81 1.98
C TYR A 215 -13.01 7.78 0.94
N THR A 216 -11.89 7.08 1.20
CA THR A 216 -11.44 6.00 0.29
C THR A 216 -12.39 4.81 0.27
N ALA A 217 -12.99 4.45 1.40
CA ALA A 217 -13.96 3.36 1.50
C ALA A 217 -15.28 3.69 0.80
N LYS A 218 -15.67 4.97 0.79
CA LYS A 218 -16.86 5.46 0.08
C LYS A 218 -16.69 5.45 -1.45
N PHE A 219 -15.46 5.60 -1.94
CA PHE A 219 -15.13 5.66 -3.36
C PHE A 219 -14.02 4.65 -3.75
N PRO A 220 -14.24 3.34 -3.58
CA PRO A 220 -13.22 2.31 -3.77
C PRO A 220 -12.69 2.24 -5.21
N GLU A 221 -13.51 2.61 -6.19
CA GLU A 221 -13.17 2.68 -7.61
C GLU A 221 -12.15 3.79 -7.94
N ARG A 222 -12.07 4.84 -7.09
CA ARG A 222 -11.10 5.93 -7.28
C ARG A 222 -9.69 5.51 -6.90
N LYS A 223 -9.52 4.42 -6.12
CA LYS A 223 -8.22 3.86 -5.71
C LYS A 223 -7.25 4.94 -5.21
N TYR A 224 -7.70 5.78 -4.28
CA TYR A 224 -6.87 6.82 -3.67
C TYR A 224 -5.66 6.22 -2.97
N ASN A 225 -4.49 6.83 -3.20
CA ASN A 225 -3.24 6.47 -2.56
C ASN A 225 -3.02 7.44 -1.39
N ILE A 226 -3.23 6.98 -0.16
CA ILE A 226 -3.03 7.79 1.03
C ILE A 226 -1.52 7.90 1.31
N LEU A 227 -1.03 9.13 1.33
CA LEU A 227 0.35 9.51 1.59
C LEU A 227 0.41 10.19 2.96
N GLY A 228 1.27 9.69 3.85
CA GLY A 228 1.47 10.30 5.16
C GLY A 228 2.57 9.60 5.92
N THR A 229 3.18 10.28 6.89
CA THR A 229 4.24 9.69 7.72
C THR A 229 3.72 8.53 8.56
N ASN A 230 2.50 8.63 9.11
CA ASN A 230 1.86 7.51 9.82
C ASN A 230 1.66 6.30 8.90
N ASN A 231 1.13 6.51 7.68
CA ASN A 231 0.94 5.45 6.69
C ASN A 231 2.25 4.74 6.32
N ILE A 232 3.37 5.47 6.26
CA ILE A 232 4.70 4.92 6.02
C ILE A 232 5.17 4.09 7.22
N ILE A 233 5.04 4.61 8.44
CA ILE A 233 5.41 3.91 9.68
C ILE A 233 4.60 2.61 9.83
N ASP A 234 3.30 2.66 9.55
CA ASP A 234 2.42 1.50 9.63
C ASP A 234 2.75 0.42 8.59
N LYS A 235 3.47 0.77 7.51
CA LYS A 235 3.98 -0.18 6.50
C LYS A 235 5.39 -0.70 6.80
N MET A 236 6.09 -0.14 7.78
CA MET A 236 7.38 -0.67 8.27
C MET A 236 7.16 -1.85 9.22
N LYS A 237 6.46 -2.90 8.76
CA LYS A 237 6.04 -4.05 9.58
C LYS A 237 7.09 -5.17 9.61
N VAL A 238 7.06 -5.95 10.68
CA VAL A 238 7.76 -7.23 10.78
C VAL A 238 6.68 -8.29 11.02
N MET A 239 6.57 -9.28 10.12
CA MET A 239 5.54 -10.34 10.19
C MET A 239 4.10 -9.82 10.36
N GLY A 240 3.74 -8.75 9.64
CA GLY A 240 2.40 -8.14 9.72
C GLY A 240 2.15 -7.26 10.96
N LEU A 241 3.08 -7.24 11.92
CA LEU A 241 2.96 -6.43 13.15
C LEU A 241 3.66 -5.07 13.00
N PRO A 242 3.05 -3.96 13.49
CA PRO A 242 3.68 -2.65 13.52
C PRO A 242 4.92 -2.63 14.43
N ARG A 243 5.99 -1.95 14.01
CA ARG A 243 7.22 -1.74 14.81
C ARG A 243 7.04 -0.88 16.07
N LYS A 244 5.86 -0.28 16.28
CA LYS A 244 5.60 0.74 17.31
C LYS A 244 6.01 0.34 18.74
N ARG A 245 5.98 -0.95 19.09
CA ARG A 245 6.33 -1.42 20.44
C ARG A 245 7.81 -1.70 20.68
N ASN A 246 8.63 -1.87 19.65
CA ASN A 246 10.03 -2.31 19.79
C ASN A 246 11.07 -1.21 19.51
N TYR A 247 10.64 0.04 19.29
CA TYR A 247 11.54 1.16 18.96
C TYR A 247 11.58 2.20 20.09
N SER A 248 11.55 1.75 21.34
CA SER A 248 11.77 2.61 22.52
C SER A 248 13.12 3.33 22.39
N GLY A 249 13.07 4.67 22.32
CA GLY A 249 14.26 5.53 22.26
C GLY A 249 14.82 5.87 20.87
N ARG A 250 14.23 5.39 19.75
CA ARG A 250 14.66 5.75 18.38
C ARG A 250 13.53 6.27 17.48
N TRP A 251 12.44 6.74 18.10
CA TRP A 251 11.27 7.25 17.39
C TRP A 251 11.61 8.41 16.44
N ASP A 252 12.49 9.32 16.87
CA ASP A 252 12.89 10.49 16.05
C ASP A 252 13.60 10.07 14.77
N VAL A 253 14.46 9.05 14.83
CA VAL A 253 15.15 8.48 13.66
C VAL A 253 14.14 7.86 12.69
N LEU A 254 13.11 7.19 13.21
CA LEU A 254 12.04 6.60 12.40
C LEU A 254 11.20 7.69 11.71
N ILE A 255 10.89 8.77 12.42
CA ILE A 255 10.17 9.93 11.89
C ILE A 255 10.98 10.63 10.79
N GLU A 256 12.28 10.83 11.00
CA GLU A 256 13.18 11.43 10.01
C GLU A 256 13.24 10.58 8.73
N LYS A 257 13.45 9.26 8.88
CA LYS A 257 13.44 8.31 7.76
C LYS A 257 12.09 8.31 7.03
N SER A 258 10.99 8.32 7.77
CA SER A 258 9.63 8.34 7.20
C SER A 258 9.34 9.64 6.44
N THR A 259 9.86 10.77 6.94
CA THR A 259 9.75 12.08 6.28
C THR A 259 10.50 12.10 4.96
N LYS A 260 11.72 11.55 4.92
CA LYS A 260 12.50 11.38 3.68
C LYS A 260 11.75 10.50 2.66
N CYS A 261 11.18 9.37 3.12
CA CYS A 261 10.35 8.51 2.27
C CYS A 261 9.13 9.26 1.72
N LEU A 262 8.42 10.02 2.55
CA LEU A 262 7.25 10.77 2.12
C LEU A 262 7.58 11.80 1.05
N ASN A 263 8.68 12.55 1.21
CA ASN A 263 9.11 13.53 0.22
C ASN A 263 9.40 12.86 -1.13
N LYS A 264 10.06 11.69 -1.12
CA LYS A 264 10.28 10.92 -2.34
C LYS A 264 8.98 10.40 -2.95
N LEU A 265 8.05 9.93 -2.14
CA LEU A 265 6.72 9.50 -2.62
C LEU A 265 5.95 10.67 -3.23
N LEU A 266 5.96 11.85 -2.63
CA LEU A 266 5.32 13.05 -3.21
C LEU A 266 5.91 13.41 -4.57
N GLU A 267 7.24 13.33 -4.72
CA GLU A 267 7.92 13.54 -6.00
C GLU A 267 7.43 12.54 -7.07
N LEU A 268 7.38 11.25 -6.74
CA LEU A 268 6.92 10.20 -7.67
C LEU A 268 5.42 10.32 -7.99
N SER A 269 4.60 10.59 -6.98
CA SER A 269 3.15 10.76 -7.09
C SER A 269 2.80 11.92 -8.02
N SER A 270 3.56 13.02 -7.97
CA SER A 270 3.34 14.17 -8.86
C SER A 270 3.53 13.86 -10.35
N LYS A 271 4.23 12.77 -10.67
CA LYS A 271 4.54 12.34 -12.05
C LYS A 271 3.66 11.17 -12.51
N THR A 272 2.90 10.56 -11.61
CA THR A 272 2.15 9.33 -11.88
C THR A 272 0.64 9.63 -11.90
N PRO A 273 -0.09 9.36 -12.99
CA PRO A 273 -1.54 9.60 -13.07
C PRO A 273 -2.34 8.67 -12.15
N ARG A 274 -2.53 9.07 -10.87
CA ARG A 274 -3.39 8.39 -9.89
C ARG A 274 -4.03 9.41 -8.95
N ASN A 275 -5.02 8.96 -8.20
CA ASN A 275 -5.62 9.77 -7.14
C ASN A 275 -4.82 9.64 -5.84
N TYR A 276 -4.65 10.75 -5.13
CA TYR A 276 -3.82 10.86 -3.92
C TYR A 276 -4.54 11.62 -2.82
N ILE A 277 -4.32 11.20 -1.56
CA ILE A 277 -4.70 11.96 -0.37
C ILE A 277 -3.44 12.15 0.46
N LEU A 278 -3.09 13.39 0.79
CA LEU A 278 -1.99 13.72 1.69
C LEU A 278 -2.53 13.88 3.12
N ASP A 279 -2.45 12.79 3.87
CA ASP A 279 -2.81 12.71 5.30
C ASP A 279 -1.65 13.22 6.18
N GLN A 280 -1.59 14.55 6.30
CA GLN A 280 -0.72 15.26 7.23
C GLN A 280 -1.42 16.51 7.76
N THR A 281 -0.80 17.22 8.70
CA THR A 281 -1.36 18.41 9.36
C THR A 281 -1.56 19.60 8.42
N ASN A 282 -0.56 19.92 7.59
CA ASN A 282 -0.58 20.99 6.56
C ASN A 282 -1.16 22.36 6.99
N VAL A 283 -0.97 22.74 8.25
CA VAL A 283 -1.48 24.01 8.83
C VAL A 283 -0.65 25.25 8.45
N TYR A 284 0.56 25.07 7.91
CA TYR A 284 1.44 26.17 7.51
C TYR A 284 1.32 26.48 6.00
N PRO A 285 1.17 27.74 5.57
CA PRO A 285 1.08 28.13 4.15
C PRO A 285 2.26 27.67 3.30
N SER A 286 3.47 27.73 3.87
CA SER A 286 4.71 27.30 3.21
C SER A 286 4.67 25.80 2.89
N ALA A 287 4.13 24.99 3.82
CA ALA A 287 3.97 23.55 3.62
C ALA A 287 2.89 23.23 2.60
N GLN A 288 1.74 23.92 2.65
CA GLN A 288 0.67 23.78 1.66
C GLN A 288 1.21 24.03 0.24
N ARG A 289 1.87 25.18 0.03
CA ARG A 289 2.43 25.57 -1.28
C ARG A 289 3.49 24.59 -1.76
N ARG A 290 4.45 24.23 -0.91
CA ARG A 290 5.55 23.33 -1.26
C ARG A 290 5.06 21.95 -1.71
N LYS A 291 4.05 21.40 -1.03
CA LYS A 291 3.55 20.04 -1.30
C LYS A 291 2.53 19.98 -2.43
N MET A 292 1.75 21.04 -2.66
CA MET A 292 0.75 21.07 -3.73
C MET A 292 1.27 21.56 -5.08
N ARG A 293 2.34 22.38 -5.10
CA ARG A 293 2.91 22.89 -6.36
C ARG A 293 3.33 21.79 -7.35
N PRO A 294 3.97 20.67 -6.96
CA PRO A 294 4.32 19.60 -7.90
C PRO A 294 3.12 18.95 -8.58
N PHE A 295 1.93 19.03 -7.99
CA PHE A 295 0.69 18.45 -8.50
C PHE A 295 -0.06 19.42 -9.44
N GLU A 296 0.63 20.39 -10.02
CA GLU A 296 0.06 21.19 -11.11
C GLU A 296 -0.46 20.29 -12.24
N GLY A 297 -1.66 20.63 -12.73
CA GLY A 297 -2.42 19.84 -13.69
C GLY A 297 -3.29 18.73 -13.07
N PHE A 298 -3.19 18.47 -11.76
CA PHE A 298 -4.19 17.66 -11.03
C PHE A 298 -5.34 18.55 -10.57
N LYS A 299 -6.49 17.95 -10.26
CA LYS A 299 -7.54 18.58 -9.45
C LYS A 299 -7.08 18.61 -7.99
N ARG A 300 -6.68 19.79 -7.51
CA ARG A 300 -6.08 20.02 -6.19
C ARG A 300 -7.15 20.52 -5.23
N ARG A 301 -7.45 19.72 -4.20
CA ARG A 301 -8.45 20.04 -3.18
C ARG A 301 -7.80 20.17 -1.81
N ALA A 302 -8.33 21.03 -0.97
CA ALA A 302 -8.03 21.03 0.46
C ALA A 302 -9.25 20.57 1.26
N VAL A 303 -9.03 19.74 2.26
CA VAL A 303 -10.06 19.31 3.21
C VAL A 303 -9.65 19.78 4.59
N VAL A 304 -10.41 20.73 5.14
CA VAL A 304 -10.17 21.37 6.42
C VAL A 304 -11.01 20.69 7.49
N ILE A 305 -10.33 20.18 8.51
CA ILE A 305 -10.95 19.51 9.65
C ILE A 305 -10.62 20.28 10.93
N VAL A 306 -11.63 20.98 11.42
CA VAL A 306 -11.61 21.70 12.69
C VAL A 306 -12.89 21.33 13.45
N PRO A 307 -12.82 20.39 14.41
CA PRO A 307 -13.92 20.12 15.33
C PRO A 307 -14.07 21.25 16.35
N THR A 308 -15.13 21.20 17.16
CA THR A 308 -15.24 22.03 18.38
C THR A 308 -14.10 21.68 19.36
N ASP A 309 -13.77 22.60 20.27
CA ASP A 309 -12.72 22.35 21.30
C ASP A 309 -13.04 21.11 22.15
N GLU A 310 -14.32 20.92 22.53
CA GLU A 310 -14.78 19.76 23.31
C GLU A 310 -14.55 18.45 22.55
N GLU A 311 -14.91 18.41 21.27
CA GLU A 311 -14.74 17.23 20.43
C GLU A 311 -13.26 16.97 20.12
N PHE A 312 -12.45 18.03 19.94
CA PHE A 312 -11.01 17.91 19.77
C PHE A 312 -10.36 17.25 21.00
N ILE A 313 -10.68 17.73 22.20
CA ILE A 313 -10.19 17.19 23.47
C ILE A 313 -10.61 15.72 23.61
N ARG A 314 -11.89 15.41 23.34
CA ARG A 314 -12.40 14.02 23.40
C ARG A 314 -11.64 13.09 22.44
N ARG A 315 -11.37 13.53 21.21
CA ARG A 315 -10.60 12.74 20.21
C ARG A 315 -9.15 12.54 20.63
N CYS A 316 -8.50 13.58 21.16
CA CYS A 316 -7.14 13.48 21.67
C CYS A 316 -7.03 12.49 22.83
N GLN A 317 -7.92 12.59 23.84
CA GLN A 317 -7.98 11.66 24.97
C GLN A 317 -8.23 10.21 24.55
N LYS A 318 -9.17 9.99 23.60
CA LYS A 318 -9.42 8.66 23.05
C LYS A 318 -8.16 8.09 22.40
N ARG A 319 -7.48 8.89 21.58
CA ARG A 319 -6.27 8.48 20.87
C ARG A 319 -5.10 8.20 21.81
N GLU A 320 -4.93 9.00 22.85
CA GLU A 320 -3.92 8.78 23.87
C GLU A 320 -4.16 7.45 24.59
N LYS A 321 -5.41 7.16 24.96
CA LYS A 321 -5.81 5.90 25.60
C LYS A 321 -5.62 4.67 24.69
N GLU A 322 -5.90 4.80 23.40
CA GLU A 322 -5.85 3.69 22.44
C GLU A 322 -4.44 3.45 21.87
N GLU A 323 -3.72 4.52 21.52
CA GLU A 323 -2.43 4.45 20.82
C GLU A 323 -1.22 4.69 21.73
N GLY A 324 -1.42 5.20 22.96
CA GLY A 324 -0.33 5.59 23.87
C GLY A 324 0.53 6.72 23.32
N LYS A 325 0.02 7.49 22.36
CA LYS A 325 0.76 8.58 21.71
C LYS A 325 0.54 9.89 22.46
N ASP A 326 1.57 10.30 23.18
CA ASP A 326 1.72 11.65 23.68
C ASP A 326 2.39 12.51 22.58
N VAL A 327 1.66 13.47 22.01
CA VAL A 327 2.26 14.52 21.16
C VAL A 327 2.43 15.71 22.09
N PRO A 328 3.64 16.24 22.30
CA PRO A 328 3.85 17.30 23.27
C PRO A 328 2.92 18.48 23.01
N ASP A 329 2.18 18.90 24.04
CA ASP A 329 1.19 19.98 23.97
C ASP A 329 1.77 21.25 23.33
N ILE A 330 3.03 21.57 23.63
CA ILE A 330 3.75 22.72 23.07
C ILE A 330 3.78 22.69 21.53
N ALA A 331 4.03 21.52 20.93
CA ALA A 331 4.09 21.39 19.47
C ALA A 331 2.71 21.54 18.82
N VAL A 332 1.64 21.08 19.48
CA VAL A 332 0.27 21.25 19.00
C VAL A 332 -0.15 22.71 19.11
N LEU A 333 0.19 23.38 20.21
CA LEU A 333 -0.05 24.81 20.42
C LEU A 333 0.68 25.67 19.39
N GLU A 334 1.94 25.36 19.08
CA GLU A 334 2.69 26.05 18.02
C GLU A 334 2.02 25.88 16.65
N MET A 335 1.59 24.66 16.32
CA MET A 335 0.85 24.36 15.09
C MET A 335 -0.48 25.10 15.03
N LYS A 336 -1.18 25.23 16.16
CA LYS A 336 -2.45 25.97 16.29
C LYS A 336 -2.22 27.46 16.05
N ALA A 337 -1.26 28.07 16.75
CA ALA A 337 -0.94 29.49 16.61
C ALA A 337 -0.54 29.90 15.19
N ASN A 338 0.03 28.97 14.42
CA ASN A 338 0.44 29.20 13.03
C ASN A 338 -0.53 28.61 12.00
N PHE A 339 -1.72 28.17 12.41
CA PHE A 339 -2.67 27.55 11.50
C PHE A 339 -3.32 28.60 10.60
N VAL A 340 -2.89 28.59 9.34
CA VAL A 340 -3.55 29.32 8.26
C VAL A 340 -4.38 28.37 7.41
N MET A 341 -5.68 28.63 7.35
CA MET A 341 -6.59 27.84 6.54
C MET A 341 -6.31 28.02 5.05
N PRO A 342 -6.39 26.95 4.25
CA PRO A 342 -6.25 27.03 2.80
C PRO A 342 -7.39 27.85 2.19
N GLU A 343 -7.10 28.53 1.08
CA GLU A 343 -8.08 29.32 0.34
C GLU A 343 -8.21 28.79 -1.08
N GLN A 344 -9.42 28.88 -1.63
CA GLN A 344 -9.67 28.56 -3.02
C GLN A 344 -8.96 29.60 -3.91
N GLY A 345 -8.31 29.13 -4.97
CA GLY A 345 -7.58 29.98 -5.89
C GLY A 345 -6.42 29.25 -6.56
N ASN A 346 -5.28 29.92 -6.72
CA ASN A 346 -4.15 29.40 -7.51
C ASN A 346 -3.60 28.04 -7.03
N LEU A 347 -3.72 27.73 -5.74
CA LEU A 347 -3.17 26.50 -5.16
C LEU A 347 -4.20 25.36 -5.08
N PHE A 348 -5.45 25.69 -4.79
CA PHE A 348 -6.55 24.75 -4.59
C PHE A 348 -7.75 25.14 -5.45
N ASP A 349 -8.22 24.20 -6.26
CA ASP A 349 -9.43 24.35 -7.06
C ASP A 349 -10.68 24.38 -6.17
N GLU A 350 -10.61 23.75 -4.99
CA GLU A 350 -11.70 23.62 -4.03
C GLU A 350 -11.17 23.50 -2.60
N VAL A 351 -11.85 24.14 -1.64
CA VAL A 351 -11.58 23.99 -0.20
C VAL A 351 -12.87 23.55 0.49
N ILE A 352 -12.81 22.41 1.19
CA ILE A 352 -13.96 21.75 1.79
C ILE A 352 -13.79 21.78 3.31
N PHE A 353 -14.79 22.29 4.01
CA PHE A 353 -14.88 22.23 5.46
C PHE A 353 -15.84 21.10 5.86
N THR A 354 -15.37 20.12 6.63
CA THR A 354 -16.12 18.88 6.84
C THR A 354 -16.97 18.84 8.11
N GLU A 355 -16.68 19.69 9.08
CA GLU A 355 -17.35 19.66 10.40
C GLU A 355 -17.98 21.01 10.73
N LEU A 356 -17.17 22.06 10.87
CA LEU A 356 -17.63 23.42 11.09
C LEU A 356 -17.44 24.26 9.82
N PRO A 357 -18.39 25.17 9.50
CA PRO A 357 -18.19 26.15 8.44
C PRO A 357 -17.00 27.06 8.77
N ARG A 358 -16.43 27.72 7.75
CA ARG A 358 -15.19 28.50 7.88
C ARG A 358 -15.30 29.58 8.96
N GLU A 359 -16.44 30.24 9.04
CA GLU A 359 -16.75 31.33 9.97
C GLU A 359 -16.67 30.87 11.43
N GLU A 360 -17.02 29.61 11.71
CA GLU A 360 -16.98 29.02 13.05
C GLU A 360 -15.62 28.35 13.34
N ALA A 361 -14.97 27.79 12.32
CA ALA A 361 -13.68 27.13 12.45
C ALA A 361 -12.52 28.13 12.66
N GLU A 362 -12.54 29.30 11.99
CA GLU A 362 -11.46 30.28 12.06
C GLU A 362 -11.15 30.78 13.48
N PRO A 363 -12.15 31.18 14.30
CA PRO A 363 -11.92 31.62 15.66
C PRO A 363 -11.32 30.52 16.57
N LEU A 364 -11.57 29.25 16.28
CA LEU A 364 -11.08 28.13 17.10
C LEU A 364 -9.58 27.88 16.92
N VAL A 365 -8.98 28.32 15.81
CA VAL A 365 -7.56 28.10 15.49
C VAL A 365 -6.71 29.37 15.56
N LYS A 366 -7.34 30.55 15.59
CA LYS A 366 -6.66 31.85 15.81
C LYS A 366 -6.55 32.24 17.29
N LYS A 367 -7.21 31.49 18.18
CA LYS A 367 -7.01 31.54 19.64
C LYS A 367 -5.80 30.67 20.02
#